data_AF-A0A0G0BIX1-F1
#
_entry.id   AF-A0A0G0BIX1-F1
#
_cell.length_a   1.000
_cell.length_b   1.000
_cell.length_c   1.000
_cell.angle_alpha   90.00
_cell.angle_beta   90.00
_cell.angle_gamma   90.00
#
_symmetry.space_group_name_H-M   'P 1'
#
loop_
_entity.id
_entity.type
_entity.pdbx_description
1 polymer ?
#
loop_
_entity_poly.entity_id
_entity_poly.type
_entity_poly.pdbx_seq_one_letter_code
_entity_poly.pdbx_strand_id
1 'polypeptide(L)' 'MDKTYFVYILASKRNGTLYVGMTNNLERRITEHKEQIKIWKREWKINLIEKDNPNWKDLY' A
#
# COMPACT_ATOMS: atom_id res chain seq x y z
N MET A 1 -28.80 4.53 0.48
CA MET A 1 -28.12 3.43 -0.22
C MET A 1 -27.18 2.77 0.77
N ASP A 2 -27.47 1.54 1.15
CA ASP A 2 -26.60 0.78 2.04
C ASP A 2 -25.26 0.52 1.35
N LYS A 3 -24.17 0.76 2.07
CA LYS A 3 -22.82 0.48 1.57
C LYS A 3 -22.47 -0.96 1.89
N THR A 4 -22.39 -1.80 0.86
CA THR A 4 -21.93 -3.19 1.01
C THR A 4 -20.41 -3.22 1.10
N TYR A 5 -19.90 -3.92 2.12
CA TYR A 5 -18.49 -4.19 2.32
C TYR A 5 -18.22 -5.69 2.35
N PHE A 6 -17.06 -6.09 1.88
CA PHE A 6 -16.59 -7.47 1.84
C PHE A 6 -15.35 -7.59 2.69
N VAL A 7 -15.28 -8.64 3.52
CA VAL A 7 -14.06 -9.07 4.21
C VAL A 7 -13.39 -10.14 3.37
N TYR A 8 -12.06 -10.08 3.23
CA TYR A 8 -11.30 -11.00 2.38
C TYR A 8 -9.98 -11.41 3.03
N ILE A 9 -9.44 -12.56 2.58
CA ILE A 9 -8.12 -13.08 2.93
C ILE A 9 -7.32 -13.32 1.64
N LEU A 10 -6.11 -12.77 1.55
CA LEU A 10 -5.17 -12.99 0.43
C LEU A 10 -3.92 -13.72 0.92
N ALA A 11 -3.42 -14.67 0.13
CA ALA A 11 -2.17 -15.38 0.42
C ALA A 11 -1.07 -14.94 -0.55
N SER A 12 0.12 -14.66 -0.03
CA SER A 12 1.29 -14.26 -0.86
C SER A 12 1.85 -15.42 -1.70
N LYS A 13 1.97 -16.61 -1.11
CA LYS A 13 2.42 -17.86 -1.74
C LYS A 13 2.03 -19.04 -0.85
N ARG A 14 2.24 -20.29 -1.30
CA ARG A 14 2.06 -21.48 -0.47
C ARG A 14 2.90 -21.35 0.81
N ASN A 15 2.27 -21.51 1.98
CA ASN A 15 2.86 -21.31 3.31
C ASN A 15 3.47 -19.91 3.55
N GLY A 16 3.02 -18.89 2.81
CA GLY A 16 3.43 -17.49 2.97
C GLY A 16 2.49 -16.67 3.87
N THR A 17 2.73 -15.36 3.93
CA THR A 17 1.90 -14.40 4.66
C THR A 17 0.46 -14.37 4.15
N LEU A 18 -0.48 -14.38 5.09
CA LEU A 18 -1.90 -14.13 4.86
C LEU A 18 -2.24 -12.68 5.22
N TYR A 19 -2.96 -11.99 4.33
CA TYR A 19 -3.44 -10.63 4.51
C TYR A 19 -4.94 -10.65 4.67
N VAL A 20 -5.46 -10.05 5.75
CA VAL A 20 -6.89 -9.86 5.98
C VAL A 20 -7.23 -8.39 5.76
N GLY A 21 -8.35 -8.11 5.09
CA GLY A 21 -8.80 -6.74 4.89
C GLY A 21 -10.29 -6.63 4.54
N MET A 22 -10.78 -5.39 4.44
CA MET A 22 -12.13 -5.09 3.99
C MET A 22 -12.10 -4.13 2.80
N THR A 23 -13.07 -4.26 1.89
CA THR A 23 -13.25 -3.33 0.76
C THR A 23 -14.71 -3.29 0.32
N ASN A 24 -15.15 -2.19 -0.29
CA ASN A 24 -16.42 -2.12 -1.00
C ASN A 24 -16.31 -2.51 -2.49
N ASN A 25 -15.09 -2.77 -2.97
CA ASN A 25 -14.80 -3.22 -4.33
C ASN A 25 -13.63 -4.23 -4.31
N LEU A 26 -13.92 -5.51 -4.55
CA LEU A 26 -12.94 -6.59 -4.52
C LEU A 26 -12.00 -6.59 -5.73
N GLU A 27 -12.52 -6.33 -6.93
CA GLU A 27 -11.74 -6.34 -8.17
C GLU A 27 -10.60 -5.31 -8.12
N ARG A 28 -10.93 -4.06 -7.81
CA ARG A 28 -9.93 -3.00 -7.61
C ARG A 28 -8.89 -3.42 -6.58
N ARG A 29 -9.33 -4.04 -5.48
CA ARG A 29 -8.45 -4.41 -4.38
C ARG A 29 -7.46 -5.52 -4.77
N ILE A 30 -7.90 -6.49 -5.56
CA ILE A 30 -7.03 -7.54 -6.10
C ILE A 30 -6.01 -6.94 -7.07
N THR A 31 -6.44 -6.04 -7.96
CA THR A 31 -5.55 -5.36 -8.91
C THR A 31 -4.48 -4.54 -8.19
N GLU A 32 -4.84 -3.72 -7.19
CA GLU A 32 -3.89 -2.96 -6.37
C GLU A 32 -2.83 -3.84 -5.71
N HIS A 33 -3.21 -5.02 -5.21
CA HIS A 33 -2.30 -5.99 -4.58
C HIS A 33 -1.37 -6.66 -5.59
N LYS A 34 -1.88 -7.00 -6.79
CA LYS A 34 -1.08 -7.61 -7.87
C LYS A 34 -0.08 -6.63 -8.47
N GLU A 35 -0.54 -5.42 -8.77
CA GLU A 35 0.27 -4.38 -9.41
C GLU A 35 1.19 -3.66 -8.41
N GLN A 36 1.06 -3.97 -7.11
CA GLN A 36 1.83 -3.32 -6.03
C GLN A 36 1.79 -1.78 -6.17
N ILE A 37 0.64 -1.21 -6.54
CA ILE A 37 0.51 0.21 -6.97
C ILE A 37 0.98 1.20 -5.90
N LYS A 38 1.19 0.76 -4.65
CA LYS A 38 1.83 1.56 -3.60
C LYS A 38 3.35 1.56 -3.61
N ILE A 39 4.03 1.12 -4.67
CA ILE A 39 5.47 1.33 -4.81
C ILE A 39 5.73 2.74 -5.36
N TRP A 40 5.55 3.77 -4.52
CA TRP A 40 6.55 4.83 -4.61
C TRP A 40 7.86 4.16 -4.22
N LYS A 41 8.83 4.08 -5.14
CA LYS A 41 10.16 3.56 -4.78
C LYS A 41 10.60 4.36 -3.55
N ARG A 42 11.04 3.66 -2.49
CA ARG A 42 11.49 4.31 -1.26
C ARG A 42 12.49 5.44 -1.57
N GLU A 43 13.36 5.19 -2.55
CA GLU A 43 14.28 6.15 -3.15
C GLU A 43 13.58 7.41 -3.68
N TRP A 44 12.48 7.29 -4.42
CA TRP A 44 11.72 8.44 -4.92
C TRP A 44 11.13 9.30 -3.80
N LYS A 45 10.64 8.65 -2.74
CA LYS A 45 10.14 9.34 -1.54
C LYS A 45 11.27 10.05 -0.79
N ILE A 46 12.44 9.41 -0.67
CA ILE A 46 13.63 10.01 -0.05
C ILE A 46 14.11 11.21 -0.88
N ASN A 47 14.26 11.07 -2.19
CA ASN A 47 14.70 12.14 -3.08
C ASN A 47 13.78 13.37 -3.02
N LEU A 48 12.47 13.16 -2.87
CA LEU A 48 11.52 14.26 -2.70
C LEU A 48 11.72 14.99 -1.37
N ILE A 49 11.92 14.23 -0.28
CA ILE A 49 12.19 14.79 1.06
C ILE A 49 13.53 15.54 1.06
N GLU A 50 14.58 14.97 0.47
CA GLU A 50 15.91 15.59 0.41
C GLU A 50 15.95 16.85 -0.46
N LYS A 51 15.12 16.90 -1.52
CA LYS A 51 14.98 18.10 -2.35
C LYS A 51 14.47 19.30 -1.53
N ASP A 52 13.50 19.07 -0.66
CA ASP A 52 12.86 20.13 0.11
C ASP A 52 13.53 20.35 1.48
N ASN A 53 14.22 19.33 2.02
CA ASN A 53 14.90 19.35 3.31
C ASN A 53 16.26 18.61 3.26
N PRO A 54 17.26 19.17 2.56
CA PRO A 54 18.54 18.49 2.31
C PRO A 54 19.37 18.27 3.58
N ASN A 55 19.11 19.05 4.64
CA ASN A 55 19.86 18.97 5.91
C ASN A 55 19.06 18.32 7.04
N TRP A 56 17.89 17.75 6.74
CA TRP A 56 17.03 17.08 7.72
C TRP A 56 16.82 17.91 8.99
N LYS A 57 16.52 19.21 8.81
CA LYS A 57 16.50 20.22 9.89
C LYS A 57 15.40 20.02 10.93
N ASP A 58 14.47 19.12 10.66
CA ASP A 58 13.32 18.73 11.48
C ASP A 58 13.59 17.51 12.37
N LEU A 59 14.78 16.90 12.27
CA LEU A 59 15.16 15.73 13.06
C LEU A 59 15.79 16.05 14.43
N TYR A 60 15.98 17.34 14.79
CA TYR A 60 16.58 17.78 16.06
C TYR A 60 15.94 19.05 16.60
#